data_AF-A0A292SD66-F1
#
_entry.id   AF-A0A292SD66-F1
#
_cell.length_a   1.000
_cell.length_b   1.000
_cell.length_c   1.000
_cell.angle_alpha   90.00
_cell.angle_beta   90.00
_cell.angle_gamma   90.00
#
_symmetry.space_group_name_H-M   'P 1'
#
loop_
_entity.id
_entity.type
_entity.pdbx_description
1 polymer ?
#
loop_
_entity_poly.entity_id
_entity_poly.type
_entity_poly.pdbx_seq_one_letter_code
_entity_poly.pdbx_strand_id
1 'polypeptide(L)'
;MFRLIKIIFNAFLLVLAIIGFNAIGGQKYVEAVKVSVGNFIQEHALEGAKKIGNFSGLNEEFQIDNSVNLVGYKAVIAEHKASGQKMVIVDSGKKPLLTQNDIKSDKVDKKLNDLADKFKYQAVTVQDIKITDRGTMKVYGKDVPYAKFEAHVTKLPFKDVAGVVASVTTSDGSEKLAFSISEKKKYSQLITNEFYRGVAEGGENN
;
A
#
# COMPACT_ATOMS: atom_id res chain seq x y z
N MET A 1 23.69 4.68 4.85
CA MET A 1 22.54 4.90 3.94
C MET A 1 21.88 3.62 3.41
N PHE A 2 22.62 2.55 3.08
CA PHE A 2 22.08 1.30 2.50
C PHE A 2 21.28 0.36 3.44
N ARG A 3 21.34 0.55 4.77
CA ARG A 3 20.62 -0.31 5.74
C ARG A 3 19.17 0.14 6.04
N LEU A 4 18.84 1.42 5.87
CA LEU A 4 17.50 1.96 6.16
C LEU A 4 16.47 1.66 5.07
N ILE A 5 16.94 1.56 3.82
CA ILE A 5 16.14 1.42 2.60
C ILE A 5 15.66 -0.03 2.42
N LYS A 6 16.45 -1.01 2.89
CA LYS A 6 16.10 -2.45 2.90
C LYS A 6 14.79 -2.78 3.62
N ILE A 7 14.38 -1.94 4.55
CA ILE A 7 13.31 -2.25 5.49
C ILE A 7 11.95 -1.80 4.94
N ILE A 8 11.88 -0.69 4.19
CA ILE A 8 10.62 -0.17 3.60
C ILE A 8 9.98 -1.17 2.64
N PHE A 9 10.80 -1.82 1.82
CA PHE A 9 10.33 -2.86 0.93
C PHE A 9 10.10 -4.19 1.67
N ASN A 10 10.72 -4.46 2.83
CA ASN A 10 10.35 -5.63 3.65
C ASN A 10 8.87 -5.62 4.02
N ALA A 11 8.26 -4.46 4.23
CA ALA A 11 6.83 -4.38 4.43
C ALA A 11 6.05 -4.70 3.16
N PHE A 12 6.38 -4.07 2.02
CA PHE A 12 5.77 -4.38 0.72
C PHE A 12 5.94 -5.87 0.32
N LEU A 13 7.08 -6.47 0.65
CA LEU A 13 7.38 -7.89 0.45
C LEU A 13 6.66 -8.78 1.44
N LEU A 14 6.47 -8.35 2.69
CA LEU A 14 5.67 -9.06 3.67
C LEU A 14 4.21 -9.08 3.20
N VAL A 15 3.72 -8.00 2.58
CA VAL A 15 2.43 -7.99 1.87
C VAL A 15 2.41 -9.04 0.76
N LEU A 16 3.39 -9.03 -0.15
CA LEU A 16 3.46 -9.98 -1.25
C LEU A 16 3.66 -11.44 -0.80
N ALA A 17 4.38 -11.66 0.29
CA ALA A 17 4.57 -12.96 0.93
C ALA A 17 3.28 -13.46 1.60
N ILE A 18 2.50 -12.58 2.24
CA ILE A 18 1.16 -12.90 2.76
C ILE A 18 0.23 -13.27 1.60
N ILE A 19 0.24 -12.50 0.49
CA ILE A 19 -0.54 -12.82 -0.71
C ILE A 19 -0.13 -14.20 -1.26
N GLY A 20 1.18 -14.44 -1.41
CA GLY A 20 1.71 -15.72 -1.87
C GLY A 20 1.34 -16.89 -0.96
N PHE A 21 1.44 -16.70 0.36
CA PHE A 21 1.09 -17.69 1.38
C PHE A 21 -0.41 -18.01 1.41
N ASN A 22 -1.28 -17.00 1.28
CA ASN A 22 -2.71 -17.20 1.16
C ASN A 22 -3.08 -17.88 -0.16
N ALA A 23 -2.43 -17.52 -1.27
CA ALA A 23 -2.67 -18.09 -2.59
C ALA A 23 -2.30 -19.59 -2.71
N ILE A 24 -1.36 -20.09 -1.90
CA ILE A 24 -0.99 -21.51 -1.83
C ILE A 24 -1.76 -22.29 -0.75
N GLY A 25 -2.78 -21.70 -0.12
CA GLY A 25 -3.62 -22.38 0.88
C GLY A 25 -3.06 -22.38 2.31
N GLY A 26 -2.08 -21.51 2.62
CA GLY A 26 -1.47 -21.38 3.96
C GLY A 26 -2.45 -20.96 5.07
N GLN A 27 -3.63 -20.46 4.73
CA GLN A 27 -4.68 -20.13 5.72
C GLN A 27 -5.07 -21.32 6.61
N LYS A 28 -5.02 -22.55 6.08
CA LYS A 28 -5.30 -23.79 6.85
C LYS A 28 -4.29 -24.06 7.96
N TYR A 29 -3.06 -23.52 7.86
CA TYR A 29 -2.02 -23.68 8.88
C TYR A 29 -2.13 -22.63 10.01
N VAL A 30 -2.77 -21.48 9.74
CA VAL A 30 -2.93 -20.38 10.71
C VAL A 30 -4.22 -20.52 11.53
N GLU A 31 -5.20 -21.30 11.05
CA GLU A 31 -6.42 -21.63 11.81
C GLU A 31 -6.15 -22.34 13.13
N ALA A 32 -5.00 -22.99 13.30
CA ALA A 32 -4.61 -23.67 14.53
C ALA A 32 -4.12 -22.75 15.68
N VAL A 33 -3.91 -21.44 15.44
CA VAL A 33 -3.32 -20.49 16.42
C VAL A 33 -4.21 -19.25 16.66
N LYS A 34 -5.49 -19.32 16.28
CA LYS A 34 -6.29 -18.12 15.96
C LYS A 34 -7.04 -17.40 17.09
N VAL A 35 -6.94 -17.78 18.37
CA VAL A 35 -7.88 -17.22 19.39
C VAL A 35 -7.29 -16.20 20.37
N SER A 36 -5.96 -15.99 20.46
CA SER A 36 -5.41 -14.91 21.32
C SER A 36 -4.42 -13.96 20.62
N VAL A 37 -3.68 -14.44 19.62
CA VAL A 37 -2.67 -13.64 18.91
C VAL A 37 -3.31 -12.73 17.84
N GLY A 38 -4.44 -13.13 17.27
CA GLY A 38 -5.14 -12.37 16.22
C GLY A 38 -5.62 -10.99 16.69
N ASN A 39 -6.25 -10.93 17.87
CA ASN A 39 -6.76 -9.68 18.43
C ASN A 39 -5.63 -8.71 18.81
N PHE A 40 -4.52 -9.22 19.35
CA PHE A 40 -3.35 -8.41 19.74
C PHE A 40 -2.62 -7.80 18.53
N ILE A 41 -2.45 -8.56 17.44
CA ILE A 41 -1.85 -8.05 16.20
C ILE A 41 -2.75 -6.99 15.56
N GLN A 42 -4.06 -7.19 15.57
CA GLN A 42 -5.02 -6.26 15.00
C GLN A 42 -5.11 -4.95 15.80
N GLU A 43 -5.08 -5.02 17.13
CA GLU A 43 -5.11 -3.84 18.01
C GLU A 43 -3.85 -2.97 17.83
N HIS A 44 -2.65 -3.57 17.82
CA HIS A 44 -1.42 -2.82 17.54
C HIS A 44 -1.33 -2.30 16.10
N ALA A 45 -1.82 -3.07 15.12
CA ALA A 45 -1.92 -2.60 13.74
C ALA A 45 -2.81 -1.35 13.64
N LEU A 46 -3.95 -1.35 14.35
CA LEU A 46 -4.87 -0.21 14.45
C LEU A 46 -4.25 0.99 15.16
N GLU A 47 -3.53 0.80 16.27
CA GLU A 47 -2.84 1.89 16.98
C GLU A 47 -1.78 2.58 16.12
N GLY A 48 -0.96 1.81 15.40
CA GLY A 48 0.02 2.39 14.49
C GLY A 48 -0.64 3.00 13.25
N ALA A 49 -1.78 2.45 12.80
CA ALA A 49 -2.54 3.01 11.69
C ALA A 49 -3.17 4.36 12.03
N LYS A 50 -3.72 4.53 13.24
CA LYS A 50 -4.29 5.80 13.73
C LYS A 50 -3.33 6.99 13.61
N LYS A 51 -2.02 6.74 13.68
CA LYS A 51 -0.97 7.77 13.49
C LYS A 51 -0.82 8.23 12.04
N ILE A 52 -1.32 7.46 11.07
CA ILE A 52 -1.24 7.75 9.64
C ILE A 52 -2.58 8.26 9.10
N GLY A 53 -3.70 7.80 9.65
CA GLY A 53 -5.03 8.22 9.20
C GLY A 53 -6.14 7.73 10.12
N ASN A 54 -7.34 8.25 9.89
CA ASN A 54 -8.55 7.71 10.48
C ASN A 54 -9.19 6.72 9.49
N PHE A 55 -9.35 5.47 9.95
CA PHE A 55 -9.89 4.36 9.19
C PHE A 55 -11.27 3.91 9.68
N SER A 56 -11.90 4.66 10.59
CA SER A 56 -13.23 4.30 11.13
C SER A 56 -14.34 4.31 10.08
N GLY A 57 -14.12 4.97 8.93
CA GLY A 57 -15.05 5.01 7.80
C GLY A 57 -14.88 3.86 6.79
N LEU A 58 -13.98 2.92 7.04
CA LEU A 58 -13.81 1.76 6.16
C LEU A 58 -15.00 0.81 6.28
N ASN A 59 -15.44 0.28 5.13
CA ASN A 59 -16.38 -0.84 5.08
C ASN A 59 -15.74 -2.09 5.73
N GLU A 60 -16.57 -2.95 6.35
CA GLU A 60 -16.15 -4.21 6.96
C GLU A 60 -15.49 -5.21 5.99
N GLU A 61 -15.65 -5.03 4.68
CA GLU A 61 -14.95 -5.78 3.64
C GLU A 61 -13.44 -5.52 3.62
N PHE A 62 -12.98 -4.47 4.30
CA PHE A 62 -11.58 -4.15 4.48
C PHE A 62 -11.07 -4.55 5.85
N GLN A 63 -9.83 -5.02 5.90
CA GLN A 63 -9.10 -5.25 7.13
C GLN A 63 -7.76 -4.51 7.09
N ILE A 64 -7.38 -3.91 8.20
CA ILE A 64 -6.01 -3.40 8.37
C ILE A 64 -5.16 -4.59 8.80
N ASP A 65 -4.27 -5.03 7.91
CA ASP A 65 -3.39 -6.16 8.17
C ASP A 65 -2.24 -5.78 9.09
N ASN A 66 -1.68 -4.58 8.89
CA ASN A 66 -0.49 -4.16 9.60
C ASN A 66 -0.28 -2.64 9.55
N SER A 67 0.47 -2.13 10.51
CA SER A 67 1.14 -0.84 10.40
C SER A 67 2.62 -1.00 10.75
N VAL A 68 3.48 -0.49 9.88
CA VAL A 68 4.91 -0.71 9.92
C VAL A 68 5.64 0.62 10.05
N ASN A 69 6.60 0.69 10.97
CA ASN A 69 7.53 1.82 11.06
C ASN A 69 8.84 1.42 10.38
N LEU A 70 9.17 2.14 9.32
CA LEU A 70 10.20 1.83 8.35
C LEU A 70 11.20 2.98 8.32
N VAL A 71 12.05 3.05 9.35
CA VAL A 71 13.10 4.05 9.62
C VAL A 71 12.95 5.36 8.81
N GLY A 72 12.00 6.20 9.23
CA GLY A 72 11.69 7.50 8.63
C GLY A 72 10.39 7.55 7.83
N TYR A 73 9.82 6.39 7.50
CA TYR A 73 8.52 6.25 6.83
C TYR A 73 7.60 5.39 7.70
N LYS A 74 6.32 5.71 7.76
CA LYS A 74 5.32 4.84 8.37
C LYS A 74 4.41 4.33 7.27
N ALA A 75 3.98 3.08 7.31
CA ALA A 75 2.99 2.60 6.34
C ALA A 75 1.87 1.82 7.01
N VAL A 76 0.66 1.99 6.48
CA VAL A 76 -0.51 1.17 6.78
C VAL A 76 -0.76 0.26 5.60
N ILE A 77 -0.99 -1.02 5.87
CA ILE A 77 -1.38 -2.01 4.88
C ILE A 77 -2.77 -2.51 5.24
N ALA A 78 -3.66 -2.48 4.26
CA ALA A 78 -4.99 -3.06 4.34
C ALA A 78 -5.24 -4.03 3.18
N GLU A 79 -6.19 -4.93 3.38
CA GLU A 79 -6.62 -5.93 2.40
C GLU A 79 -8.14 -5.89 2.24
N HIS A 80 -8.61 -5.98 1.00
CA HIS A 80 -9.99 -6.28 0.71
C HIS A 80 -10.22 -7.79 0.81
N LYS A 81 -10.97 -8.22 1.83
CA LYS A 81 -11.08 -9.61 2.29
C LYS A 81 -11.46 -10.58 1.16
N ALA A 82 -12.38 -10.20 0.28
CA ALA A 82 -12.87 -11.10 -0.76
C ALA A 82 -11.91 -11.24 -1.95
N SER A 83 -11.18 -10.17 -2.30
CA SER A 83 -10.34 -10.15 -3.51
C SER A 83 -8.85 -10.38 -3.25
N GLY A 84 -8.40 -10.16 -2.02
CA GLY A 84 -7.00 -10.09 -1.66
C GLY A 84 -6.25 -8.86 -2.18
N GLN A 85 -6.94 -7.92 -2.84
CA GLN A 85 -6.36 -6.64 -3.26
C GLN A 85 -5.88 -5.86 -2.04
N LYS A 86 -4.67 -5.32 -2.14
CA LYS A 86 -4.02 -4.60 -1.06
C LYS A 86 -4.09 -3.11 -1.30
N MET A 87 -4.23 -2.36 -0.23
CA MET A 87 -4.20 -0.91 -0.20
C MET A 87 -3.17 -0.50 0.83
N VAL A 88 -2.34 0.47 0.48
CA VAL A 88 -1.26 0.92 1.34
C VAL A 88 -1.19 2.42 1.32
N ILE A 89 -0.89 2.97 2.49
CA ILE A 89 -0.57 4.38 2.66
C ILE A 89 0.81 4.45 3.27
N VAL A 90 1.72 5.17 2.62
CA VAL A 90 3.06 5.46 3.13
C VAL A 90 3.12 6.93 3.50
N ASP A 91 3.28 7.21 4.79
CA ASP A 91 3.66 8.51 5.31
C ASP A 91 5.16 8.71 5.10
N SER A 92 5.50 9.67 4.25
CA SER A 92 6.88 10.05 3.92
C SER A 92 7.41 11.27 4.66
N GLY A 93 6.60 11.82 5.57
CA GLY A 93 6.92 13.01 6.33
C GLY A 93 7.37 14.15 5.41
N LYS A 94 8.54 14.73 5.71
CA LYS A 94 9.12 15.88 4.98
C LYS A 94 9.96 15.49 3.74
N LYS A 95 10.08 14.20 3.41
CA LYS A 95 10.89 13.70 2.28
C LYS A 95 10.02 12.85 1.34
N PRO A 96 9.20 13.50 0.49
CA PRO A 96 8.26 12.81 -0.37
C PRO A 96 8.95 11.78 -1.27
N LEU A 97 8.32 10.60 -1.41
CA LEU A 97 8.73 9.59 -2.37
C LEU A 97 8.31 9.96 -3.80
N LEU A 98 7.08 10.47 -3.92
CA LEU A 98 6.51 11.09 -5.11
C LEU A 98 5.65 12.26 -4.65
N THR A 99 5.43 13.21 -5.54
CA THR A 99 4.52 14.34 -5.38
C THR A 99 3.40 14.25 -6.41
N GLN A 100 2.34 15.05 -6.28
CA GLN A 100 1.28 15.12 -7.29
C GLN A 100 1.81 15.52 -8.68
N ASN A 101 2.83 16.39 -8.74
CA ASN A 101 3.49 16.77 -9.99
C ASN A 101 4.21 15.58 -10.62
N ASP A 102 4.78 14.72 -9.80
CA ASP A 102 5.43 13.49 -10.28
C ASP A 102 4.41 12.53 -10.86
N ILE A 103 3.24 12.38 -10.22
CA ILE A 103 2.14 11.52 -10.72
C ILE A 103 1.61 12.01 -12.08
N LYS A 104 1.47 13.33 -12.26
CA LYS A 104 1.01 13.93 -13.51
C LYS A 104 2.05 13.88 -14.63
N SER A 105 3.33 13.70 -14.28
CA SER A 105 4.42 13.73 -15.25
C SER A 105 4.40 12.52 -16.19
N ASP A 106 4.89 12.73 -17.41
CA ASP A 106 5.18 11.66 -18.36
C ASP A 106 6.35 10.77 -17.93
N LYS A 107 7.10 11.16 -16.88
CA LYS A 107 8.26 10.42 -16.33
C LYS A 107 7.93 9.63 -15.06
N VAL A 108 6.66 9.50 -14.70
CA VAL A 108 6.25 8.81 -13.47
C VAL A 108 6.64 7.33 -13.50
N ASP A 109 6.58 6.68 -14.66
CA ASP A 109 7.07 5.32 -14.90
C ASP A 109 8.55 5.18 -14.52
N LYS A 110 9.41 6.09 -14.99
CA LYS A 110 10.83 6.11 -14.67
C LYS A 110 11.04 6.25 -13.17
N LYS A 111 10.32 7.18 -12.51
CA LYS A 111 10.42 7.36 -11.06
C LYS A 111 9.99 6.13 -10.29
N LEU A 112 8.91 5.46 -10.72
CA LEU A 112 8.46 4.21 -10.11
C LEU A 112 9.47 3.09 -10.29
N ASN A 113 10.08 2.97 -11.48
CA ASN A 113 11.15 1.99 -11.74
C ASN A 113 12.41 2.31 -10.90
N ASP A 114 12.82 3.58 -10.81
CA ASP A 114 13.95 4.00 -9.98
C ASP A 114 13.71 3.69 -8.49
N LEU A 115 12.47 3.88 -8.01
CA LEU A 115 12.06 3.45 -6.67
C LEU A 115 12.17 1.93 -6.57
N ALA A 116 11.52 1.16 -7.45
CA ALA A 116 11.56 -0.30 -7.42
C ALA A 116 12.99 -0.87 -7.44
N ASP A 117 13.88 -0.31 -8.26
CA ASP A 117 15.29 -0.70 -8.36
C ASP A 117 16.08 -0.39 -7.09
N LYS A 118 15.87 0.79 -6.50
CA LYS A 118 16.49 1.19 -5.23
C LYS A 118 16.09 0.27 -4.08
N PHE A 119 14.94 -0.39 -4.21
CA PHE A 119 14.33 -1.24 -3.19
C PHE A 119 14.36 -2.73 -3.53
N LYS A 120 15.05 -3.14 -4.61
CA LYS A 120 15.21 -4.55 -5.01
C LYS A 120 15.60 -5.43 -3.83
N TYR A 121 14.79 -6.44 -3.55
CA TYR A 121 15.06 -7.43 -2.51
C TYR A 121 15.15 -8.83 -3.10
N GLN A 122 15.84 -9.72 -2.38
CA GLN A 122 16.07 -11.09 -2.84
C GLN A 122 14.78 -11.93 -2.95
N ALA A 123 13.68 -11.52 -2.31
CA ALA A 123 12.43 -12.28 -2.22
C ALA A 123 11.38 -11.93 -3.28
N VAL A 124 11.30 -10.69 -3.77
CA VAL A 124 10.47 -10.29 -4.92
C VAL A 124 11.16 -9.16 -5.66
N THR A 125 11.16 -9.21 -6.98
CA THR A 125 11.54 -8.07 -7.83
C THR A 125 10.30 -7.57 -8.56
N VAL A 126 10.04 -6.26 -8.45
CA VAL A 126 9.09 -5.54 -9.30
C VAL A 126 9.90 -4.88 -10.40
N GLN A 127 9.49 -5.07 -11.65
CA GLN A 127 10.18 -4.54 -12.82
C GLN A 127 9.17 -4.24 -13.94
N ASP A 128 9.65 -3.58 -14.99
CA ASP A 128 8.85 -3.27 -16.18
C ASP A 128 7.57 -2.47 -15.84
N ILE A 129 7.68 -1.53 -14.90
CA ILE A 129 6.53 -0.70 -14.49
C ILE A 129 6.15 0.21 -15.66
N LYS A 130 4.89 0.10 -16.10
CA LYS A 130 4.31 0.87 -17.20
C LYS A 130 3.04 1.57 -16.75
N ILE A 131 2.90 2.83 -17.09
CA ILE A 131 1.64 3.54 -16.88
C ILE A 131 0.66 3.17 -17.98
N THR A 132 -0.53 2.74 -17.58
CA THR A 132 -1.59 2.32 -18.50
C THR A 132 -2.70 3.33 -18.63
N ASP A 133 -2.94 4.14 -17.59
CA ASP A 133 -4.03 5.12 -17.55
C ASP A 133 -3.79 6.14 -16.43
N ARG A 134 -4.55 7.23 -16.41
CA ARG A 134 -4.49 8.29 -15.39
C ARG A 134 -5.89 8.76 -15.03
N GLY A 135 -6.05 9.28 -13.82
CA GLY A 135 -7.33 9.85 -13.40
C GLY A 135 -7.25 10.60 -12.09
N THR A 136 -8.40 10.81 -11.47
CA THR A 136 -8.55 11.42 -10.16
C THR A 136 -9.26 10.48 -9.19
N MET A 137 -8.84 10.49 -7.93
CA MET A 137 -9.48 9.72 -6.87
C MET A 137 -9.52 10.51 -5.57
N LYS A 138 -10.40 10.13 -4.65
CA LYS A 138 -10.42 10.69 -3.30
C LYS A 138 -9.43 9.96 -2.41
N VAL A 139 -8.55 10.70 -1.76
CA VAL A 139 -7.68 10.21 -0.68
C VAL A 139 -7.70 11.26 0.43
N TYR A 140 -7.96 10.85 1.67
CA TYR A 140 -8.06 11.80 2.79
C TYR A 140 -9.11 12.91 2.56
N GLY A 141 -10.20 12.59 1.86
CA GLY A 141 -11.25 13.54 1.47
C GLY A 141 -10.86 14.51 0.34
N LYS A 142 -9.61 14.49 -0.14
CA LYS A 142 -9.09 15.36 -1.20
C LYS A 142 -9.11 14.65 -2.56
N ASP A 143 -9.50 15.36 -3.61
CA ASP A 143 -9.37 14.87 -4.99
C ASP A 143 -7.90 15.01 -5.45
N VAL A 144 -7.25 13.88 -5.74
CA VAL A 144 -5.83 13.82 -6.12
C VAL A 144 -5.63 13.08 -7.44
N PRO A 145 -4.62 13.45 -8.24
CA PRO A 145 -4.25 12.68 -9.41
C PRO A 145 -3.74 11.30 -9.01
N TYR A 146 -4.06 10.29 -9.83
CA TYR A 146 -3.46 8.97 -9.74
C TYR A 146 -2.98 8.51 -11.13
N ALA A 147 -2.01 7.59 -11.12
CA ALA A 147 -1.60 6.85 -12.30
C ALA A 147 -1.88 5.35 -12.11
N LYS A 148 -2.55 4.72 -13.08
CA LYS A 148 -2.65 3.25 -13.15
C LYS A 148 -1.35 2.71 -13.71
N PHE A 149 -0.89 1.61 -13.13
CA PHE A 149 0.29 0.93 -13.61
C PHE A 149 0.06 -0.57 -13.74
N GLU A 150 0.85 -1.17 -14.61
CA GLU A 150 1.11 -2.59 -14.64
C GLU A 150 2.60 -2.82 -14.39
N ALA A 151 2.94 -3.93 -13.76
CA ALA A 151 4.32 -4.32 -13.54
C ALA A 151 4.49 -5.83 -13.57
N HIS A 152 5.69 -6.27 -13.93
CA HIS A 152 6.07 -7.67 -13.81
C HIS A 152 6.68 -7.91 -12.43
N VAL A 153 6.28 -9.01 -11.79
CA VAL A 153 6.81 -9.45 -10.50
C VAL A 153 7.41 -10.83 -10.63
N THR A 154 8.61 -10.99 -10.08
CA THR A 154 9.27 -12.29 -10.01
C THR A 154 9.22 -12.84 -8.59
N LYS A 155 9.32 -14.17 -8.46
CA LYS A 155 9.37 -14.90 -7.17
C LYS A 155 8.05 -14.86 -6.37
N LEU A 156 6.93 -14.65 -7.07
CA LEU A 156 5.56 -14.81 -6.56
C LEU A 156 4.80 -15.83 -7.42
N PRO A 157 3.71 -16.43 -6.91
CA PRO A 157 2.90 -17.39 -7.67
C PRO A 157 2.13 -16.75 -8.84
N PHE A 158 2.15 -15.42 -8.95
CA PHE A 158 1.61 -14.64 -10.06
C PHE A 158 2.74 -13.84 -10.72
N LYS A 159 2.61 -13.61 -12.03
CA LYS A 159 3.64 -12.98 -12.86
C LYS A 159 3.47 -11.48 -12.99
N ASP A 160 2.23 -11.01 -13.08
CA ASP A 160 1.94 -9.61 -13.39
C ASP A 160 0.97 -9.04 -12.36
N VAL A 161 1.22 -7.79 -11.99
CA VAL A 161 0.40 -7.02 -11.06
C VAL A 161 -0.13 -5.77 -11.76
N ALA A 162 -1.30 -5.32 -11.31
CA ALA A 162 -1.85 -4.03 -11.68
C ALA A 162 -2.21 -3.25 -10.43
N GLY A 163 -2.19 -1.93 -10.54
CA GLY A 163 -2.40 -1.06 -9.41
C GLY A 163 -2.59 0.39 -9.77
N VAL A 164 -2.74 1.20 -8.73
CA VAL A 164 -2.63 2.66 -8.83
C VAL A 164 -1.66 3.20 -7.81
N VAL A 165 -1.11 4.37 -8.14
CA VAL A 165 -0.33 5.20 -7.23
C VAL A 165 -0.85 6.63 -7.28
N ALA A 166 -1.00 7.25 -6.11
CA ALA A 166 -1.39 8.63 -5.93
C ALA A 166 -0.56 9.27 -4.81
N SER A 167 -0.34 10.58 -4.90
CA SER A 167 0.27 11.37 -3.83
C SER A 167 -0.75 12.35 -3.28
N VAL A 168 -0.74 12.55 -1.98
CA VAL A 168 -1.64 13.49 -1.29
C VAL A 168 -0.87 14.27 -0.24
N THR A 169 -1.00 15.58 -0.31
CA THR A 169 -0.51 16.49 0.74
C THR A 169 -1.60 16.61 1.80
N THR A 170 -1.34 16.14 3.02
CA THR A 170 -2.27 16.31 4.14
C THR A 170 -2.22 17.71 4.70
N SER A 171 -3.18 18.06 5.55
CA SER A 171 -3.35 19.44 6.04
C SER A 171 -2.18 19.93 6.91
N ASP A 172 -1.42 19.01 7.50
CA ASP A 172 -0.17 19.26 8.23
C ASP A 172 1.05 19.50 7.31
N GLY A 173 0.85 19.46 5.99
CA GLY A 173 1.90 19.64 4.98
C GLY A 173 2.77 18.40 4.74
N SER A 174 2.45 17.25 5.34
CA SER A 174 3.13 15.99 5.02
C SER A 174 2.63 15.40 3.70
N GLU A 175 3.53 14.79 2.94
CA GLU A 175 3.18 14.07 1.72
C GLU A 175 3.01 12.58 2.04
N LYS A 176 1.88 12.03 1.63
CA LYS A 176 1.56 10.61 1.76
C LYS A 176 1.38 10.00 0.39
N LEU A 177 1.92 8.80 0.24
CA LEU A 177 1.76 8.00 -0.96
C LEU A 177 0.67 6.97 -0.73
N ALA A 178 -0.37 6.99 -1.54
CA ALA A 178 -1.40 5.97 -1.59
C ALA A 178 -1.10 5.02 -2.75
N PHE A 179 -1.08 3.71 -2.50
CA PHE A 179 -0.99 2.72 -3.56
C PHE A 179 -1.97 1.57 -3.34
N SER A 180 -2.59 1.08 -4.41
CA SER A 180 -3.30 -0.21 -4.40
C SER A 180 -2.70 -1.16 -5.41
N ILE A 181 -2.62 -2.44 -5.07
CA ILE A 181 -2.02 -3.48 -5.92
C ILE A 181 -2.80 -4.78 -5.81
N SER A 182 -2.89 -5.50 -6.92
CA SER A 182 -3.40 -6.87 -6.97
C SER A 182 -2.73 -7.62 -8.12
N GLU A 183 -2.97 -8.93 -8.22
CA GLU A 183 -2.74 -9.67 -9.46
C GLU A 183 -3.44 -8.96 -10.62
N LYS A 184 -2.77 -8.81 -11.77
CA LYS A 184 -3.24 -7.98 -12.90
C LYS A 184 -4.69 -8.22 -13.28
N LYS A 185 -5.13 -9.49 -13.32
CA LYS A 185 -6.50 -9.87 -13.71
C LYS A 185 -7.55 -9.68 -12.61
N LYS A 186 -7.13 -9.43 -11.36
CA LYS A 186 -7.99 -9.30 -10.18
C LYS A 186 -8.05 -7.86 -9.65
N TYR A 187 -7.25 -6.95 -10.20
CA TYR A 187 -7.27 -5.55 -9.78
C TYR A 187 -8.61 -4.88 -10.08
N SER A 188 -9.15 -4.15 -9.10
CA SER A 188 -10.37 -3.38 -9.20
C SER A 188 -10.15 -1.94 -8.74
N GLN A 189 -10.36 -1.00 -9.65
CA GLN A 189 -10.37 0.43 -9.31
C GLN A 189 -11.51 0.79 -8.36
N LEU A 190 -12.64 0.08 -8.43
CA LEU A 190 -13.79 0.33 -7.56
C LEU A 190 -13.42 0.05 -6.10
N ILE A 191 -12.79 -1.10 -5.83
CA ILE A 191 -12.31 -1.47 -4.48
C ILE A 191 -11.32 -0.41 -3.97
N THR A 192 -10.39 0.03 -4.83
CA THR A 192 -9.46 1.10 -4.50
C THR A 192 -10.20 2.39 -4.09
N ASN A 193 -11.16 2.83 -4.90
CA ASN A 193 -11.89 4.06 -4.67
C ASN A 193 -12.73 3.99 -3.39
N GLU A 194 -13.38 2.85 -3.14
CA GLU A 194 -14.16 2.61 -1.92
C GLU A 194 -13.28 2.68 -0.67
N PHE A 195 -12.11 2.02 -0.68
CA PHE A 195 -11.17 2.08 0.44
C PHE A 195 -10.74 3.53 0.73
N TYR A 196 -10.18 4.22 -0.25
CA TYR A 196 -9.61 5.56 -0.01
C TYR A 196 -10.67 6.65 0.23
N ARG A 197 -11.92 6.43 -0.20
CA ARG A 197 -13.06 7.27 0.20
C ARG A 197 -13.38 7.13 1.69
N GLY A 198 -13.17 5.95 2.28
CA GLY A 198 -13.37 5.68 3.70
C GLY A 198 -12.21 6.12 4.60
N VAL A 199 -11.08 6.58 4.04
CA VAL A 199 -9.92 7.07 4.80
C VAL A 199 -10.00 8.58 4.97
N ALA A 200 -9.95 9.04 6.22
CA ALA A 200 -9.91 10.45 6.60
C ALA A 200 -8.56 10.80 7.26
N GLU A 201 -8.21 12.10 7.29
CA GLU A 201 -6.98 12.52 7.98
C GLU A 201 -7.11 12.16 9.46
N GLY A 202 -6.02 11.65 10.06
CA GLY A 202 -5.99 11.42 11.50
C GLY A 202 -5.81 12.77 12.20
N GLY A 203 -6.66 13.05 13.20
CA GLY A 203 -6.52 14.23 14.04
C GLY A 203 -6.18 13.84 15.47
N GLU A 204 -5.03 14.30 15.96
CA GLU A 204 -5.00 14.95 17.27
C GLU A 204 -5.50 16.38 17.04
N ASN A 205 -6.82 16.56 17.05
CA ASN A 205 -7.40 17.85 17.36
C ASN A 205 -8.17 17.66 18.66
N ASN A 206 -7.42 17.68 19.76
CA ASN A 206 -7.70 18.32 21.04
C ASN A 206 -6.55 18.06 22.02
#